data_AF-A0A645JMC4-F1
#
_entry.id   AF-A0A645JMC4-F1
#
_cell.length_a   1.000
_cell.length_b   1.000
_cell.length_c   1.000
_cell.angle_alpha   90.00
_cell.angle_beta   90.00
_cell.angle_gamma   90.00
#
_symmetry.space_group_name_H-M   'P 1'
#
loop_
_entity.id
_entity.type
_entity.pdbx_description
1 polymer ?
#
loop_
_entity_poly.entity_id
_entity_poly.type
_entity_poly.pdbx_seq_one_letter_code
_entity_poly.pdbx_strand_id
1 'polypeptide(L)'
;MIMSISVKIQEELLALQGPFEQEIDRPVDEAVIERLMKLAEFRKAYDENGMQVEDFITFGSSNRTIDQFINDGWNPLASKKR
;
A
#
# COMPACT_ATOMS: atom_id res chain seq x y z
N MET A 1 -1.48 -19.03 -1.03
CA MET A 1 -1.52 -17.59 -0.70
C MET A 1 -2.93 -17.24 -0.26
N ILE A 2 -3.11 -16.51 0.84
CA ILE A 2 -4.41 -15.96 1.25
C ILE A 2 -4.33 -14.46 1.02
N MET A 3 -5.32 -13.88 0.33
CA MET A 3 -5.40 -12.46 0.03
C MET A 3 -6.67 -11.85 0.62
N SER A 4 -6.56 -10.66 1.19
CA SER A 4 -7.72 -9.86 1.59
C SER A 4 -8.18 -8.99 0.43
N ILE A 5 -9.25 -9.40 -0.25
CA ILE A 5 -9.81 -8.70 -1.42
C ILE A 5 -11.16 -8.12 -1.03
N SER A 6 -11.41 -6.85 -1.34
CA SER A 6 -12.73 -6.24 -1.10
C SER A 6 -13.82 -6.92 -1.94
N VAL A 7 -15.04 -7.04 -1.39
CA VAL A 7 -16.16 -7.73 -2.06
C VAL A 7 -16.40 -7.21 -3.49
N LYS A 8 -16.35 -5.89 -3.67
CA LYS A 8 -16.53 -5.26 -4.99
C LYS A 8 -15.53 -5.78 -6.04
N ILE A 9 -14.26 -5.90 -5.67
CA ILE A 9 -13.21 -6.38 -6.58
C ILE A 9 -13.31 -7.89 -6.80
N GLN A 10 -13.82 -8.65 -5.81
CA GLN A 10 -14.00 -10.10 -5.98
C GLN A 10 -14.93 -10.43 -7.15
N GLU A 11 -16.03 -9.70 -7.32
CA GLU A 11 -16.95 -9.89 -8.44
C GLU A 11 -16.25 -9.66 -9.79
N GLU A 12 -15.44 -8.60 -9.89
CA GLU A 12 -14.67 -8.29 -11.10
C GLU A 12 -13.65 -9.38 -11.42
N LEU A 13 -12.94 -9.90 -10.40
CA LEU A 13 -11.96 -10.97 -10.57
C LEU A 13 -12.59 -12.31 -10.97
N LEU A 14 -13.75 -12.66 -10.40
CA LEU A 14 -14.46 -13.90 -10.73
C LEU A 14 -15.00 -13.91 -12.17
N ALA A 15 -15.24 -12.75 -12.77
CA ALA A 15 -15.68 -12.62 -14.15
C ALA A 15 -14.55 -12.82 -15.19
N LEU A 16 -13.29 -12.74 -14.77
CA LEU A 16 -12.14 -12.91 -15.65
C LEU A 16 -11.99 -14.38 -16.08
N GLN A 17 -11.63 -14.58 -17.33
CA GLN A 17 -11.31 -15.90 -17.87
C GLN A 17 -9.83 -15.97 -18.23
N GLY A 18 -9.21 -17.11 -17.92
CA GLY A 18 -7.78 -17.32 -18.06
C GLY A 18 -7.28 -17.47 -19.51
N PRO A 19 -6.02 -17.90 -19.69
CA PRO A 19 -5.15 -18.46 -18.66
C PRO A 19 -4.60 -17.39 -17.70
N PHE A 20 -4.43 -17.77 -16.42
CA PHE A 20 -3.71 -16.97 -15.42
C PHE A 20 -2.38 -17.64 -15.10
N GLU A 21 -1.36 -16.83 -14.86
CA GLU A 21 -0.01 -17.30 -14.53
C GLU A 21 0.38 -16.84 -13.11
N GLN A 22 1.25 -17.61 -12.46
CA GLN A 22 1.79 -17.26 -11.15
C GLN A 22 2.92 -16.24 -11.33
N GLU A 23 2.68 -14.99 -10.94
CA GLU A 23 3.64 -13.89 -11.09
C GLU A 23 4.31 -13.47 -9.76
N ILE A 24 3.81 -13.90 -8.60
CA ILE A 24 4.29 -13.38 -7.31
C ILE A 24 5.78 -13.67 -7.04
N ASP A 25 6.30 -14.76 -7.60
CA ASP A 25 7.71 -15.15 -7.44
C ASP A 25 8.62 -14.56 -8.52
N ARG A 26 8.04 -13.92 -9.55
CA ARG A 26 8.84 -13.26 -10.58
C ARG A 26 9.35 -11.93 -10.03
N PRO A 27 10.67 -11.67 -10.06
CA PRO A 27 11.19 -10.39 -9.62
C PRO A 27 10.65 -9.26 -10.50
N VAL A 28 10.49 -8.09 -9.89
CA VAL A 28 10.21 -6.85 -10.63
C VAL A 28 11.38 -6.58 -11.57
N ASP A 29 11.09 -6.11 -12.78
CA ASP A 29 12.11 -5.71 -13.76
C ASP A 29 13.07 -4.67 -13.14
N GLU A 30 14.36 -4.96 -13.18
CA GLU A 30 15.42 -4.11 -12.63
C GLU A 30 15.37 -2.70 -13.21
N ALA A 31 15.06 -2.53 -14.49
CA ALA A 31 14.96 -1.21 -15.11
C ALA A 31 13.86 -0.33 -14.48
N VAL A 32 12.80 -0.96 -13.93
CA VAL A 32 11.76 -0.26 -13.16
C VAL A 32 12.29 0.17 -11.80
N ILE A 33 13.00 -0.73 -11.11
CA ILE A 33 13.64 -0.43 -9.81
C ILE A 33 14.65 0.71 -9.98
N GLU A 34 15.58 0.62 -10.93
CA GLU A 34 16.57 1.67 -11.22
C GLU A 34 15.93 3.04 -11.48
N ARG A 35 14.78 3.06 -12.18
CA ARG A 35 14.03 4.30 -12.43
C ARG A 35 13.43 4.86 -11.14
N LEU A 36 12.80 4.01 -10.32
CA LEU A 36 12.19 4.41 -9.05
C LEU A 36 13.25 4.85 -8.03
N MET A 37 14.41 4.20 -8.02
CA MET A 37 15.56 4.57 -7.18
C MET A 37 16.11 5.97 -7.47
N LYS A 38 15.69 6.66 -8.55
CA LYS A 38 16.00 8.08 -8.76
C LYS A 38 15.17 9.00 -7.85
N LEU A 39 14.01 8.55 -7.37
CA LEU A 39 13.12 9.29 -6.49
C LEU A 39 13.60 9.16 -5.04
N ALA A 40 13.92 10.28 -4.40
CA ALA A 40 14.41 10.28 -3.02
C ALA A 40 13.43 9.63 -2.04
N GLU A 41 12.13 9.90 -2.20
CA GLU A 41 11.09 9.32 -1.35
C GLU A 41 10.95 7.80 -1.53
N PHE A 42 11.17 7.30 -2.75
CA PHE A 42 11.17 5.86 -3.00
C PHE A 42 12.35 5.19 -2.32
N ARG A 43 13.58 5.74 -2.48
CA ARG A 43 14.78 5.21 -1.80
C ARG A 43 14.56 5.11 -0.28
N LYS A 44 14.03 6.17 0.34
CA LYS A 44 13.74 6.17 1.78
C LYS A 44 12.81 5.03 2.22
N ALA A 45 11.79 4.73 1.41
CA ALA A 45 10.78 3.73 1.73
C ALA A 45 11.16 2.30 1.30
N TYR A 46 12.04 2.17 0.31
CA TYR A 46 12.43 0.90 -0.30
C TYR A 46 13.69 0.31 0.35
N ASP A 47 14.69 1.15 0.65
CA ASP A 47 15.93 0.68 1.27
C ASP A 47 15.68 0.31 2.74
N GLU A 48 16.18 -0.84 3.18
CA GLU A 48 16.01 -1.34 4.56
C GLU A 48 16.45 -0.34 5.64
N ASN A 49 17.46 0.48 5.32
CA ASN A 49 17.98 1.53 6.20
C ASN A 49 17.68 2.95 5.66
N GLY A 50 16.74 3.07 4.73
CA GLY A 50 16.40 4.34 4.06
C GLY A 50 15.71 5.36 4.95
N MET A 51 15.20 4.93 6.12
CA MET A 51 14.46 5.76 7.06
C MET A 51 14.63 5.24 8.49
N GLN A 52 14.80 6.15 9.45
CA GLN A 52 14.77 5.80 10.87
C GLN A 52 13.32 5.62 11.34
N VAL A 53 13.11 4.83 12.39
CA VAL A 53 11.76 4.55 12.92
C VAL A 53 11.04 5.83 13.34
N GLU A 54 11.79 6.78 13.89
CA GLU A 54 11.29 8.06 14.36
C GLU A 54 10.74 8.95 13.22
N ASP A 55 11.31 8.82 12.02
CA ASP A 55 10.89 9.59 10.85
C ASP A 55 9.61 9.05 10.22
N PHE A 56 9.29 7.77 10.46
CA PHE A 56 8.19 7.06 9.81
C PHE A 56 6.82 7.71 10.04
N ILE A 57 6.55 8.21 11.25
CA ILE A 57 5.24 8.83 11.55
C ILE A 57 5.01 10.12 10.76
N THR A 58 6.10 10.81 10.39
CA THR A 58 6.04 12.05 9.60
C THR A 58 6.18 11.80 8.10
N PHE A 59 6.51 10.58 7.69
CA PHE A 59 6.59 10.22 6.28
C PHE A 59 5.24 10.38 5.61
N GLY A 60 5.22 11.01 4.43
CA GLY A 60 3.99 11.54 3.83
C GLY A 60 2.87 10.51 3.62
N SER A 61 3.21 9.28 3.20
CA SER A 61 2.21 8.21 3.01
C SER A 61 1.71 7.66 4.34
N SER A 62 2.61 7.46 5.32
CA SER A 62 2.27 6.98 6.66
C SER A 62 1.39 7.99 7.39
N ASN A 63 1.80 9.25 7.40
CA ASN A 63 1.04 10.36 8.00
C ASN A 63 -0.37 10.45 7.39
N ARG A 64 -0.49 10.47 6.07
CA ARG A 64 -1.79 10.52 5.38
C ARG A 64 -2.68 9.31 5.70
N THR A 65 -2.09 8.12 5.79
CA THR A 65 -2.85 6.91 6.14
C THR A 65 -3.37 6.99 7.58
N ILE A 66 -2.53 7.41 8.52
CA ILE A 66 -2.91 7.59 9.93
C ILE A 66 -4.00 8.66 10.05
N ASP A 67 -3.83 9.79 9.37
CA ASP A 67 -4.82 10.88 9.32
C ASP A 67 -6.18 10.37 8.83
N GLN A 68 -6.20 9.60 7.73
CA GLN A 68 -7.42 8.97 7.22
C GLN A 68 -8.08 8.06 8.26
N PHE A 69 -7.32 7.20 8.94
CA PHE A 69 -7.88 6.33 9.99
C PHE A 69 -8.48 7.13 11.15
N ILE A 70 -7.84 8.22 11.57
CA ILE A 70 -8.30 9.03 12.69
C ILE A 70 -9.51 9.87 12.29
N ASN A 71 -9.36 10.67 11.24
CA ASN A 71 -10.31 11.72 10.89
C ASN A 71 -11.49 11.22 10.04
N ASP A 72 -11.28 10.23 9.17
CA ASP A 72 -12.33 9.68 8.33
C ASP A 72 -12.88 8.34 8.87
N GLY A 73 -12.11 7.67 9.73
CA GLY A 73 -12.51 6.42 10.38
C GLY A 73 -13.07 6.63 11.78
N TRP A 74 -12.20 6.89 12.76
CA TRP A 74 -12.53 6.87 14.18
C TRP A 74 -13.38 8.06 14.65
N ASN A 75 -13.01 9.28 14.27
CA ASN A 75 -13.72 10.50 14.72
C ASN A 75 -15.20 10.50 14.31
N PRO A 76 -15.58 10.10 13.07
CA PRO A 76 -16.99 9.95 12.69
C PRO A 76 -17.72 8.89 13.51
N LEU A 77 -17.06 7.78 13.85
CA LEU A 77 -17.66 6.73 14.68
C LEU A 77 -17.87 7.19 16.12
N ALA A 78 -16.88 7.89 16.70
CA ALA A 78 -16.94 8.39 18.08
C ALA A 78 -17.91 9.56 18.26
N SER A 79 -18.09 10.38 17.23
CA SER A 79 -18.98 11.56 17.28
C SER A 79 -20.46 11.23 17.03
N LYS A 80 -20.77 10.03 16.51
CA LYS A 80 -22.17 9.58 16.41
C LYS A 80 -22.76 9.41 17.80
N LYS A 81 -23.63 10.35 18.20
CA LYS A 81 -24.53 10.13 19.34
C LYS A 81 -25.43 8.94 19.03
N ARG A 82 -25.57 8.04 20.00
CA ARG A 82 -26.55 6.95 19.96
C ARG A 82 -27.97 7.49 19.85
#